data_AF-A0A2H6AW59-F1
#
_entry.id   AF-A0A2H6AW59-F1
#
_cell.length_a   1.000
_cell.length_b   1.000
_cell.length_c   1.000
_cell.angle_alpha   90.00
_cell.angle_beta   90.00
_cell.angle_gamma   90.00
#
_symmetry.space_group_name_H-M   'P 1'
#
loop_
_entity.id
_entity.type
_entity.pdbx_description
1 polymer ?
#
loop_
_entity_poly.entity_id
_entity_poly.type
_entity_poly.pdbx_seq_one_letter_code
_entity_poly.pdbx_strand_id
1 'polypeptide(L)'
;MRLAVAPFGAGPGSLRLLWELPVDTVRLAPGWTAGPVGRNEPPLYEVIRLARAAGRRTVAEIADAGRMAELRRVGCDAVRWLRSSPPLEEAQARAWLEKALAP
;
A
#
# COMPACT_ATOMS: atom_id res chain seq x y z
N MET A 1 7.11 1.47 -18.76
CA MET A 1 7.68 1.69 -17.41
C MET A 1 6.53 2.04 -16.47
N ARG A 2 6.53 1.59 -15.21
CA ARG A 2 5.55 2.01 -14.20
C ARG A 2 6.25 2.79 -13.09
N LEU A 3 5.65 3.86 -12.60
CA LEU A 3 6.19 4.75 -11.57
C LEU A 3 5.41 4.66 -10.27
N ALA A 4 6.11 4.83 -9.15
CA ALA A 4 5.50 4.86 -7.82
C ALA A 4 6.07 6.00 -6.98
N VAL A 5 5.23 6.61 -6.14
CA VAL A 5 5.67 7.57 -5.12
C VAL A 5 5.53 6.96 -3.72
N ALA A 6 6.57 7.14 -2.91
CA ALA A 6 6.61 6.68 -1.53
C ALA A 6 7.54 7.58 -0.69
N PRO A 7 7.17 7.97 0.55
CA PRO A 7 5.87 7.75 1.18
C PRO A 7 4.81 8.77 0.71
N PHE A 8 3.62 8.30 0.35
CA PHE A 8 2.46 9.14 0.01
C PHE A 8 1.70 9.53 1.29
N GLY A 9 1.32 10.81 1.41
CA GLY A 9 0.54 11.29 2.55
C GLY A 9 1.36 11.61 3.81
N ALA A 10 2.69 11.68 3.73
CA ALA A 10 3.56 12.03 4.87
C ALA A 10 3.70 13.54 5.11
N GLY A 11 3.25 14.38 4.18
CA GLY A 11 3.40 15.83 4.28
C GLY A 11 2.31 16.61 3.55
N PRO A 12 2.28 17.94 3.75
CA PRO A 12 1.33 18.83 3.11
C PRO A 12 1.33 18.70 1.59
N GLY A 13 0.16 18.81 0.97
CA GLY A 13 0.04 18.80 -0.50
C GLY A 13 0.18 17.43 -1.19
N SER A 14 0.48 16.36 -0.45
CA SER A 14 0.63 15.01 -1.00
C SER A 14 -0.55 14.51 -1.85
N LEU A 15 -1.79 14.90 -1.53
CA LEU A 15 -2.96 14.55 -2.33
C LEU A 15 -2.89 15.08 -3.77
N ARG A 16 -2.28 16.25 -3.99
CA ARG A 16 -2.13 16.85 -5.33
C ARG A 16 -1.33 15.96 -6.26
N LEU A 17 -0.39 15.17 -5.72
CA LEU A 17 0.44 14.24 -6.47
C LEU A 17 -0.38 13.16 -7.21
N LEU A 18 -1.62 12.88 -6.78
CA LEU A 18 -2.51 11.97 -7.49
C LEU A 18 -2.86 12.46 -8.91
N TRP A 19 -2.84 13.77 -9.13
CA TRP A 19 -3.20 14.39 -10.41
C TRP A 19 -2.03 15.06 -11.10
N GLU A 20 -1.08 15.60 -10.34
CA GLU A 20 0.04 16.37 -10.88
C GLU A 20 1.20 15.52 -11.39
N LEU A 21 1.36 14.29 -10.87
CA LEU A 21 2.45 13.40 -11.29
C LEU A 21 1.95 12.23 -12.14
N PRO A 22 2.73 11.79 -13.15
CA PRO A 22 2.42 10.62 -13.95
C PRO A 22 2.81 9.31 -13.23
N VAL A 23 2.33 9.10 -11.98
CA VAL A 23 2.63 7.90 -11.18
C VAL A 23 1.54 6.85 -11.31
N ASP A 24 1.87 5.57 -11.48
CA ASP A 24 0.86 4.50 -11.54
C ASP A 24 0.43 4.03 -10.14
N THR A 25 1.28 4.22 -9.14
CA THR A 25 1.11 3.66 -7.80
C THR A 25 1.49 4.66 -6.71
N VAL A 26 0.73 4.71 -5.63
CA VAL A 26 1.09 5.43 -4.40
C VAL A 26 1.28 4.43 -3.27
N ARG A 27 2.40 4.51 -2.56
CA ARG A 27 2.63 3.73 -1.33
C ARG A 27 2.39 4.61 -0.12
N LEU A 28 1.37 4.28 0.67
CA LEU A 28 0.96 5.07 1.82
C LEU A 28 2.08 5.14 2.88
N ALA A 29 2.26 6.32 3.48
CA ALA A 29 3.16 6.49 4.62
C ALA A 29 2.73 5.58 5.79
N PRO A 30 3.67 5.03 6.58
CA PRO A 30 3.34 4.14 7.70
C PRO A 30 2.36 4.72 8.73
N GLY A 31 2.31 6.06 8.85
CA GLY A 31 1.36 6.74 9.75
C GLY A 31 -0.11 6.55 9.38
N TRP A 32 -0.43 6.20 8.13
CA TRP A 32 -1.80 5.97 7.67
C TRP A 32 -2.43 4.68 8.22
N THR A 33 -1.59 3.71 8.54
CA THR A 33 -1.98 2.37 9.03
C THR A 33 -1.50 2.14 10.47
N ALA A 34 -0.95 3.17 11.09
CA ALA A 34 -0.54 3.17 12.48
C ALA A 34 -1.79 3.33 13.36
N GLY A 35 -2.24 2.23 13.98
CA GLY A 35 -3.36 2.27 14.91
C GLY A 35 -4.08 0.92 15.03
N PRO A 36 -4.84 0.73 16.14
CA PRO A 36 -5.65 -0.46 16.33
C PRO A 36 -6.78 -0.54 15.30
N VAL A 37 -7.02 -1.74 14.79
CA VAL A 37 -8.12 -2.04 13.85
C VAL A 37 -9.46 -1.68 14.48
N GLY A 38 -10.37 -1.06 13.70
CA GLY A 38 -11.75 -0.84 14.10
C GLY A 38 -12.08 0.50 14.78
N ARG A 39 -11.11 1.39 15.02
CA ARG A 39 -11.39 2.76 15.51
C ARG A 39 -11.33 3.77 14.36
N ASN A 40 -12.51 4.08 13.81
CA ASN A 40 -12.82 5.21 12.93
C ASN A 40 -11.63 5.72 12.08
N GLU A 41 -11.28 4.96 11.04
CA GLU A 41 -10.26 5.34 10.06
C GLU A 41 -10.81 5.92 8.73
N PRO A 42 -11.89 6.73 8.69
CA PRO A 42 -12.33 7.38 7.47
C PRO A 42 -11.20 8.01 6.66
N PRO A 43 -10.19 8.70 7.26
CA PRO A 43 -9.14 9.34 6.45
C PRO A 43 -8.35 8.35 5.58
N LEU A 44 -7.97 7.18 6.11
CA LEU A 44 -7.26 6.15 5.35
C LEU A 44 -8.11 5.65 4.20
N TYR A 45 -9.37 5.32 4.49
CA TYR A 45 -10.26 4.74 3.49
C TYR A 45 -10.59 5.72 2.39
N GLU A 46 -10.82 6.99 2.72
CA GLU A 46 -11.05 8.05 1.75
C GLU A 46 -9.80 8.32 0.89
N VAL A 47 -8.59 8.25 1.46
CA VAL A 47 -7.36 8.34 0.66
C VAL A 47 -7.25 7.18 -0.34
N ILE A 48 -7.57 5.95 0.06
CA ILE A 48 -7.56 4.79 -0.84
C ILE A 48 -8.59 4.97 -1.95
N ARG A 49 -9.82 5.39 -1.60
CA ARG A 49 -10.88 5.68 -2.58
C ARG A 49 -10.49 6.79 -3.55
N LEU A 50 -9.88 7.86 -3.05
CA LEU A 50 -9.43 9.00 -3.85
C LEU A 50 -8.32 8.61 -4.81
N ALA A 51 -7.32 7.85 -4.36
CA ALA A 51 -6.27 7.33 -5.22
C ALA A 51 -6.84 6.46 -6.34
N ARG A 52 -7.79 5.57 -6.01
CA ARG A 52 -8.50 4.76 -6.99
C ARG A 52 -9.30 5.61 -7.98
N ALA A 53 -10.01 6.64 -7.51
CA ALA A 53 -10.75 7.56 -8.37
C ALA A 53 -9.83 8.35 -9.32
N ALA A 54 -8.60 8.62 -8.90
CA ALA A 54 -7.55 9.21 -9.73
C ALA A 54 -6.83 8.18 -10.64
N GLY A 55 -7.33 6.93 -10.71
CA GLY A 55 -6.75 5.86 -11.54
C GLY A 55 -5.42 5.31 -11.01
N ARG A 56 -5.10 5.52 -9.74
CA ARG A 56 -3.83 5.11 -9.12
C ARG A 56 -4.03 3.84 -8.29
N ARG A 57 -3.03 2.95 -8.35
CA ARG A 57 -2.96 1.81 -7.43
C ARG A 57 -2.45 2.24 -6.06
N THR A 58 -2.86 1.55 -5.02
CA THR A 58 -2.47 1.81 -3.64
C THR A 58 -1.74 0.63 -3.02
N VAL A 59 -0.61 0.92 -2.36
CA VAL A 59 0.11 -0.04 -1.54
C VAL A 59 0.13 0.47 -0.11
N ALA A 60 -0.48 -0.28 0.82
CA ALA A 60 -0.43 0.03 2.24
C ALA A 60 0.70 -0.75 2.92
N GLU A 61 1.40 -0.14 3.87
CA GLU A 61 2.32 -0.85 4.75
C GLU A 61 1.60 -1.12 6.07
N ILE A 62 1.57 -2.35 6.57
CA ILE A 62 0.81 -2.72 7.79
C ILE A 62 1.71 -3.41 8.81
N ALA A 63 1.46 -3.14 10.09
CA ALA A 63 2.09 -3.86 11.21
C ALA A 63 1.28 -5.11 11.62
N ASP A 64 -0.05 -5.05 11.47
CA ASP A 64 -1.00 -6.10 11.83
C ASP A 64 -1.68 -6.69 10.59
N ALA A 65 -1.58 -8.01 10.43
CA ALA A 65 -2.23 -8.76 9.35
C ALA A 65 -3.77 -8.74 9.44
N GLY A 66 -4.36 -8.45 10.60
CA GLY A 66 -5.80 -8.28 10.77
C GLY A 66 -6.40 -7.19 9.86
N ARG A 67 -5.56 -6.25 9.39
CA ARG A 67 -5.95 -5.16 8.50
C ARG A 67 -6.10 -5.54 7.03
N MET A 68 -5.63 -6.72 6.64
CA MET A 68 -5.64 -7.13 5.23
C MET A 68 -7.05 -7.20 4.65
N ALA A 69 -8.00 -7.74 5.42
CA ALA A 69 -9.38 -7.91 4.96
C ALA A 69 -10.10 -6.56 4.77
N GLU A 70 -9.95 -5.62 5.71
CA GLU A 70 -10.54 -4.29 5.59
C GLU A 70 -9.93 -3.48 4.44
N LEU A 71 -8.60 -3.50 4.27
CA LEU A 71 -7.91 -2.76 3.22
C LEU A 71 -8.30 -3.30 1.85
N ARG A 72 -8.41 -4.62 1.71
CA ARG A 72 -8.92 -5.25 0.50
C ARG A 72 -10.36 -4.82 0.20
N ARG A 73 -11.23 -4.77 1.22
CA ARG A 73 -12.64 -4.34 1.07
C ARG A 73 -12.77 -2.89 0.59
N VAL A 74 -11.87 -2.01 1.02
CA VAL A 74 -11.85 -0.59 0.62
C VAL A 74 -11.19 -0.39 -0.75
N GLY A 75 -10.56 -1.42 -1.30
CA GLY A 75 -9.97 -1.42 -2.64
C GLY A 75 -8.48 -1.10 -2.66
N CYS A 76 -7.75 -1.39 -1.57
CA CYS A 76 -6.30 -1.36 -1.57
C CYS A 76 -5.75 -2.51 -2.43
N ASP A 77 -4.83 -2.21 -3.36
CA ASP A 77 -4.34 -3.18 -4.35
C ASP A 77 -3.32 -4.17 -3.76
N ALA A 78 -2.49 -3.72 -2.84
CA ALA A 78 -1.49 -4.56 -2.20
C ALA A 78 -1.14 -4.07 -0.79
N VAL A 79 -0.64 -4.98 0.03
CA VAL A 79 -0.11 -4.66 1.35
C VAL A 79 1.30 -5.17 1.50
N ARG A 80 2.15 -4.39 2.18
CA ARG A 80 3.42 -4.84 2.73
C ARG A 80 3.22 -5.06 4.22
N TRP A 81 3.09 -6.32 4.64
CA TRP A 81 3.06 -6.63 6.06
C TRP A 81 4.49 -6.74 6.58
N LEU A 82 4.85 -5.89 7.55
CA LEU A 82 6.23 -5.76 8.05
C LEU A 82 6.83 -7.05 8.62
N ARG A 83 5.99 -7.99 9.05
CA ARG A 83 6.42 -9.30 9.59
C ARG A 83 6.32 -10.45 8.59
N SER A 84 5.86 -10.20 7.35
CA SER A 84 5.65 -11.26 6.36
C SER A 84 6.95 -11.89 5.86
N SER A 85 7.98 -11.07 5.62
CA SER A 85 9.29 -11.51 5.18
C SER A 85 10.34 -10.45 5.51
N PRO A 86 11.54 -10.84 5.99
CA PRO A 86 12.69 -9.95 5.94
C PRO A 86 13.07 -9.66 4.48
N PRO A 87 13.94 -8.66 4.22
CA PRO A 87 14.66 -8.58 2.95
C PRO A 87 15.34 -9.92 2.66
N LEU A 88 15.12 -10.44 1.45
CA LEU A 88 15.67 -11.72 1.01
C LEU A 88 16.85 -11.47 0.08
N GLU A 89 17.87 -12.32 0.17
CA GLU A 89 18.92 -12.37 -0.85
C GLU A 89 18.34 -12.81 -2.19
N GLU A 90 19.03 -12.52 -3.29
CA GLU A 90 18.52 -12.77 -4.66
C GLU A 90 18.02 -14.21 -4.84
N ALA A 91 18.82 -15.20 -4.44
CA ALA A 91 18.48 -16.61 -4.59
C ALA A 91 17.22 -17.00 -3.78
N GLN A 92 17.07 -16.44 -2.57
CA GLN A 92 15.92 -16.68 -1.71
C GLN A 92 14.66 -16.02 -2.28
N ALA A 93 14.79 -14.79 -2.79
CA ALA A 93 13.69 -14.07 -3.43
C ALA A 93 13.20 -14.81 -4.70
N ARG A 94 14.15 -15.32 -5.51
CA ARG A 94 13.84 -16.12 -6.70
C ARG A 94 13.06 -17.39 -6.35
N ALA A 95 13.55 -18.17 -5.40
CA ALA A 95 12.87 -19.39 -4.96
C ALA A 95 11.47 -19.10 -4.38
N TRP A 96 11.32 -18.00 -3.64
CA TRP A 96 10.03 -17.55 -3.12
C TRP A 96 9.04 -17.18 -4.24
N LEU A 97 9.50 -16.44 -5.27
CA LEU A 97 8.67 -16.07 -6.43
C LEU A 97 8.23 -17.30 -7.24
N GLU A 98 9.14 -18.24 -7.50
CA GLU A 98 8.82 -19.48 -8.22
C GLU A 98 7.74 -20.29 -7.51
N LYS A 99 7.85 -20.41 -6.17
CA LYS A 99 6.84 -21.08 -5.35
C LYS A 99 5.49 -20.33 -5.35
N ALA A 100 5.51 -19.01 -5.35
CA ALA A 100 4.29 -18.18 -5.33
C ALA A 100 3.55 -18.15 -6.68
N LEU A 101 4.25 -18.38 -7.79
CA LEU A 101 3.69 -18.42 -9.14
C LEU A 101 3.30 -19.83 -9.59
N ALA A 102 3.65 -20.86 -8.81
CA ALA A 102 3.22 -22.22 -9.07
C ALA A 102 1.68 -22.34 -9.01
N PRO A 103 1.05 -23.05 -9.95
CA PRO A 103 -0.41 -23.18 -10.04
C PRO A 103 -1.04 -23.92 -8.86
#